data_AF-A0A645CEA4-F1
#
_entry.id   AF-A0A645CEA4-F1
#
_cell.length_a   1.000
_cell.length_b   1.000
_cell.length_c   1.000
_cell.angle_alpha   90.00
_cell.angle_beta   90.00
_cell.angle_gamma   90.00
#
_symmetry.space_group_name_H-M   'P 1'
#
loop_
_entity.id
_entity.type
_entity.pdbx_description
1 polymer ?
#
loop_
_entity_poly.entity_id
_entity_poly.type
_entity_poly.pdbx_seq_one_letter_code
_entity_poly.pdbx_strand_id
1 'polypeptide(L)'
;MYKMGGKDLSICEKCKRESCIYPNLCKNLDNSHAPMLTLYDKILKIKGIKKFFIGSGIRYDLFLNDSGYTDPDGNKFLKEIIEKHTSGWFKVAPEHTEEKVLKSMGKPSFKLFERLKFEFDKIVSNSNLNHVIVPYFISSHPGCSMEDMKRLALNPVLKNIRTEQVQDFTPTPMTRSSVAFYSGIDPKTLKNTFVERDLKKKQQQKSFFYKKN
;
A
#
# COMPACT_ATOMS: atom_id res chain seq x y z
N MET A 1 3.62 -2.10 -15.06
CA MET A 1 4.56 -2.42 -13.97
C MET A 1 4.78 -3.92 -13.86
N TYR A 2 3.76 -4.72 -13.51
CA TYR A 2 3.94 -6.16 -13.23
C TYR A 2 3.72 -7.12 -14.43
N LYS A 3 3.36 -6.61 -15.62
CA LYS A 3 2.91 -7.41 -16.78
C LYS A 3 1.69 -8.30 -16.48
N MET A 4 0.87 -7.91 -15.50
CA MET A 4 -0.39 -8.58 -15.14
C MET A 4 -1.51 -8.19 -16.10
N GLY A 5 -2.47 -9.10 -16.31
CA GLY A 5 -3.63 -8.91 -17.17
C GLY A 5 -4.75 -9.91 -16.87
N GLY A 6 -5.87 -9.79 -17.59
CA GLY A 6 -6.91 -10.81 -17.52
C GLY A 6 -6.45 -12.13 -18.15
N LYS A 7 -6.76 -13.26 -17.51
CA LYS A 7 -6.55 -14.60 -18.06
C LYS A 7 -7.42 -14.80 -19.30
N ASP A 8 -8.67 -14.34 -19.23
CA ASP A 8 -9.60 -14.28 -20.36
C ASP A 8 -10.03 -12.83 -20.63
N LEU A 9 -9.68 -12.31 -21.79
CA LEU A 9 -9.98 -10.94 -22.20
C LEU A 9 -11.46 -10.73 -22.53
N SER A 10 -12.19 -11.78 -22.96
CA SER A 10 -13.62 -11.69 -23.26
C SER A 10 -14.45 -11.42 -22.00
N ILE A 11 -13.97 -11.89 -20.84
CA ILE A 11 -14.53 -11.56 -19.52
C ILE A 11 -14.21 -10.10 -19.17
N CYS A 12 -12.99 -9.65 -19.46
CA CYS A 12 -12.57 -8.27 -19.20
C CYS A 12 -13.39 -7.25 -19.98
N GLU A 13 -13.70 -7.52 -21.25
CA GLU A 13 -14.51 -6.64 -22.12
C GLU A 13 -15.91 -6.36 -21.54
N LYS A 14 -16.49 -7.34 -20.84
CA LYS A 14 -17.83 -7.24 -20.22
C LYS A 14 -17.77 -6.80 -18.74
N CYS A 15 -16.58 -6.68 -18.19
CA CYS A 15 -16.36 -6.43 -16.77
C CYS A 15 -16.76 -4.99 -16.38
N LYS A 16 -17.68 -4.86 -15.43
CA LYS A 16 -18.11 -3.56 -14.87
C LYS A 16 -17.35 -3.16 -13.59
N ARG A 17 -16.33 -3.95 -13.19
CA ARG A 17 -15.58 -3.64 -11.98
C ARG A 17 -14.71 -2.40 -12.21
N GLU A 18 -14.77 -1.49 -11.25
CA GLU A 18 -13.93 -0.28 -11.24
C GLU A 18 -12.46 -0.60 -10.99
N SER A 19 -12.17 -1.76 -10.37
CA SER A 19 -10.84 -2.20 -10.01
C SER A 19 -10.72 -3.72 -10.01
N CYS A 20 -9.59 -4.21 -10.55
CA CYS A 20 -9.24 -5.62 -10.54
C CYS A 20 -8.71 -6.10 -9.17
N ILE A 21 -8.38 -5.18 -8.27
CA ILE A 21 -7.67 -5.49 -7.01
C ILE A 21 -8.46 -5.06 -5.77
N TYR A 22 -9.57 -4.33 -5.96
CA TYR A 22 -10.45 -3.86 -4.89
C TYR A 22 -11.92 -4.20 -5.18
N PRO A 23 -12.73 -4.59 -4.18
CA PRO A 23 -12.39 -4.83 -2.77
C PRO A 23 -11.58 -6.10 -2.54
N ASN A 24 -11.65 -7.05 -3.48
CA ASN A 24 -10.89 -8.28 -3.49
C ASN A 24 -10.24 -8.48 -4.86
N LEU A 25 -9.15 -9.23 -4.89
CA LEU A 25 -8.47 -9.61 -6.12
C LEU A 25 -9.43 -10.30 -7.10
N CYS A 26 -9.43 -9.86 -8.35
CA CYS A 26 -10.25 -10.44 -9.41
C CYS A 26 -9.78 -11.86 -9.71
N LYS A 27 -10.71 -12.82 -9.75
CA LYS A 27 -10.40 -14.23 -10.06
C LYS A 27 -9.84 -14.42 -11.47
N ASN A 28 -10.23 -13.54 -12.40
CA ASN A 28 -9.72 -13.52 -13.77
C ASN A 28 -8.37 -12.80 -13.90
N LEU A 29 -7.86 -12.14 -12.87
CA LEU A 29 -6.54 -11.52 -12.95
C LEU A 29 -5.46 -12.61 -12.89
N ASP A 30 -4.55 -12.60 -13.86
CA ASP A 30 -3.26 -13.25 -13.74
C ASP A 30 -2.36 -12.35 -12.87
N ASN A 31 -2.17 -12.76 -11.62
CA ASN A 31 -1.42 -12.03 -10.61
C ASN A 31 -0.01 -12.60 -10.39
N SER A 32 0.51 -13.41 -11.33
CA SER A 32 1.86 -13.96 -11.22
C SER A 32 2.95 -12.88 -11.28
N HIS A 33 3.92 -12.96 -10.36
CA HIS A 33 5.12 -12.12 -10.37
C HIS A 33 6.30 -12.75 -11.11
N ALA A 34 6.14 -13.91 -11.76
CA ALA A 34 7.17 -14.54 -12.57
C ALA A 34 7.80 -13.62 -13.63
N PRO A 35 7.05 -12.73 -14.32
CA PRO A 35 7.66 -11.76 -15.25
C PRO A 35 8.63 -10.80 -14.57
N MET A 36 8.34 -10.38 -13.33
CA MET A 36 9.23 -9.50 -12.56
C MET A 36 10.49 -10.24 -12.11
N LEU A 37 10.35 -11.47 -11.61
CA LEU A 37 11.50 -12.31 -11.23
C LEU A 37 12.42 -12.56 -12.43
N THR A 38 11.84 -12.80 -13.61
CA THR A 38 12.61 -12.95 -14.87
C THR A 38 13.34 -11.67 -15.24
N LEU A 39 12.72 -10.50 -15.04
CA LEU A 39 13.36 -9.21 -15.28
C LEU A 39 14.53 -8.99 -14.32
N TYR A 40 14.36 -9.29 -13.03
CA TYR A 40 15.42 -9.15 -12.03
C TYR A 40 16.63 -10.03 -12.37
N ASP A 41 16.40 -11.29 -12.74
CA ASP A 41 17.45 -12.21 -13.19
C ASP A 41 18.20 -11.69 -14.42
N LYS A 42 17.47 -11.14 -15.41
CA LYS A 42 18.10 -10.53 -16.60
C LYS A 42 19.00 -9.35 -16.23
N ILE A 43 18.58 -8.49 -15.31
CA ILE A 43 19.37 -7.34 -14.87
C ILE A 43 20.66 -7.79 -14.18
N LEU A 44 20.58 -8.81 -13.31
CA LEU A 44 21.76 -9.34 -12.60
C LEU A 44 22.78 -10.00 -13.54
N LYS A 45 22.36 -10.47 -14.72
CA LYS A 45 23.25 -11.05 -15.74
C LYS A 45 23.99 -10.02 -16.58
N ILE A 46 23.64 -8.73 -16.49
CA ILE A 46 24.32 -7.67 -17.25
C ILE A 46 25.73 -7.48 -16.68
N LYS A 47 26.75 -7.62 -17.54
CA LYS A 47 28.15 -7.44 -17.17
C LYS A 47 28.37 -6.06 -16.54
N GLY A 48 28.96 -6.04 -15.35
CA GLY A 48 29.24 -4.82 -14.59
C GLY A 48 28.18 -4.41 -13.57
N ILE A 49 26.97 -4.97 -13.63
CA ILE A 49 25.94 -4.73 -12.61
C ILE A 49 26.14 -5.71 -11.44
N LYS A 50 26.45 -5.17 -10.26
CA LYS A 50 26.59 -5.96 -9.03
C LYS A 50 25.31 -6.01 -8.20
N LYS A 51 24.57 -4.90 -8.19
CA LYS A 51 23.35 -4.72 -7.40
C LYS A 51 22.48 -3.63 -8.03
N PHE A 52 21.18 -3.76 -7.88
CA PHE A 52 20.22 -2.70 -8.16
C PHE A 52 19.16 -2.66 -7.06
N PHE A 53 18.51 -1.51 -6.90
CA PHE A 53 17.49 -1.28 -5.89
C PHE A 53 16.15 -0.94 -6.52
N ILE A 54 15.07 -1.35 -5.86
CA ILE A 54 13.70 -1.02 -6.28
C ILE A 54 13.29 0.27 -5.58
N GLY A 55 13.15 1.35 -6.35
CA GLY A 55 12.69 2.65 -5.85
C GLY A 55 11.17 2.83 -5.84
N SER A 56 10.42 1.91 -6.44
CA SER A 56 8.95 1.96 -6.49
C SER A 56 8.32 1.33 -5.25
N GLY A 57 7.18 1.87 -4.80
CA GLY A 57 6.34 1.19 -3.82
C GLY A 57 5.79 -0.15 -4.35
N ILE A 58 5.63 -1.12 -3.46
CA ILE A 58 5.17 -2.47 -3.81
C ILE A 58 3.71 -2.64 -3.40
N ARG A 59 2.90 -3.14 -4.34
CA ARG A 59 1.49 -3.48 -4.12
C ARG A 59 1.38 -4.91 -3.60
N TYR A 60 1.50 -5.06 -2.29
CA TYR A 60 1.42 -6.36 -1.61
C TYR A 60 0.04 -7.03 -1.74
N ASP A 61 -1.03 -6.26 -1.98
CA ASP A 61 -2.37 -6.78 -2.30
C ASP A 61 -2.47 -7.56 -3.62
N LEU A 62 -1.43 -7.55 -4.44
CA LEU A 62 -1.36 -8.36 -5.66
C LEU A 62 -0.96 -9.83 -5.40
N PHE A 63 -0.18 -10.07 -4.34
CA PHE A 63 0.38 -11.39 -4.04
C PHE A 63 0.09 -11.87 -2.62
N LEU A 64 -0.61 -11.08 -1.81
CA LEU A 64 -0.93 -11.39 -0.42
C LEU A 64 -2.40 -11.06 -0.14
N ASN A 65 -3.02 -11.87 0.72
CA ASN A 65 -4.29 -11.59 1.37
C ASN A 65 -4.22 -11.97 2.86
N ASP A 66 -5.33 -11.84 3.58
CA ASP A 66 -5.41 -12.19 5.01
C ASP A 66 -5.09 -13.67 5.30
N SER A 67 -5.23 -14.56 4.31
CA SER A 67 -4.96 -16.01 4.41
C SER A 67 -3.54 -16.40 3.97
N GLY A 68 -2.76 -15.51 3.37
CA GLY A 68 -1.40 -15.77 2.91
C GLY A 68 -1.15 -15.36 1.46
N TYR A 69 -0.18 -16.02 0.82
CA TYR A 69 0.20 -15.71 -0.56
C TYR A 69 -0.87 -16.14 -1.55
N THR A 70 -1.26 -15.24 -2.46
CA THR A 70 -2.24 -15.48 -3.53
C THR A 70 -1.60 -15.76 -4.88
N ASP A 71 -0.30 -15.49 -4.99
CA ASP A 71 0.54 -15.80 -6.14
C ASP A 71 1.47 -16.97 -5.75
N PRO A 72 1.56 -18.05 -6.56
CA PRO A 72 2.55 -19.11 -6.36
C PRO A 72 3.99 -18.60 -6.19
N ASP A 73 4.35 -17.53 -6.89
CA ASP A 73 5.66 -16.90 -6.81
C ASP A 73 5.73 -15.77 -5.78
N GLY A 74 4.65 -15.47 -5.06
CA GLY A 74 4.55 -14.31 -4.18
C GLY A 74 5.59 -14.30 -3.06
N ASN A 75 5.86 -15.46 -2.45
CA ASN A 75 6.92 -15.61 -1.45
C ASN A 75 8.30 -15.37 -2.07
N LYS A 76 8.59 -16.03 -3.20
CA LYS A 76 9.85 -15.89 -3.91
C LYS A 76 10.09 -14.43 -4.33
N PHE A 77 9.05 -13.76 -4.81
CA PHE A 77 9.07 -12.34 -5.17
C PHE A 77 9.38 -11.45 -3.96
N LEU A 78 8.65 -11.61 -2.85
CA LEU A 78 8.88 -10.82 -1.64
C LEU A 78 10.28 -11.04 -1.08
N LYS A 79 10.73 -12.30 -1.03
CA LYS A 79 12.07 -12.68 -0.56
C LYS A 79 13.17 -12.08 -1.45
N GLU A 80 13.08 -12.21 -2.76
CA GLU A 80 14.06 -11.65 -3.71
C GLU A 80 14.21 -10.14 -3.52
N ILE A 81 13.09 -9.42 -3.35
CA ILE A 81 13.10 -7.98 -3.14
C ILE A 81 13.78 -7.60 -1.82
N ILE A 82 13.38 -8.25 -0.72
CA ILE A 82 13.91 -7.93 0.61
C ILE A 82 15.40 -8.23 0.66
N GLU A 83 15.83 -9.41 0.20
CA GLU A 83 17.22 -9.84 0.33
C GLU A 83 18.18 -9.09 -0.60
N LYS A 84 17.76 -8.81 -1.84
CA LYS A 84 18.68 -8.36 -2.88
C LYS A 84 18.44 -6.94 -3.35
N HIS A 85 17.21 -6.44 -3.28
CA HIS A 85 16.82 -5.20 -3.97
C HIS A 85 16.34 -4.10 -3.03
N THR A 86 16.42 -4.32 -1.72
CA THR A 86 16.12 -3.32 -0.69
C THR A 86 17.42 -2.73 -0.14
N SER A 87 17.46 -1.40 0.01
CA SER A 87 18.63 -0.67 0.53
C SER A 87 18.56 -0.48 2.06
N GLY A 88 17.96 -1.43 2.78
CA GLY A 88 17.68 -1.32 4.21
C GLY A 88 16.26 -0.89 4.56
N TRP A 89 15.62 -0.03 3.75
CA TRP A 89 14.27 0.46 4.03
C TRP A 89 13.25 -0.13 3.05
N PHE A 90 12.38 -1.00 3.54
CA PHE A 90 11.31 -1.60 2.77
C PHE A 90 10.05 -0.72 2.86
N LYS A 91 9.86 0.11 1.84
CA LYS A 91 8.82 1.14 1.76
C LYS A 91 7.50 0.57 1.27
N VAL A 92 6.44 0.71 2.06
CA VAL A 92 5.08 0.26 1.68
C VAL A 92 4.01 1.25 2.12
N ALA A 93 2.86 1.24 1.44
CA ALA A 93 1.84 2.27 1.60
C ALA A 93 0.49 1.66 2.02
N PRO A 94 0.30 1.36 3.32
CA PRO A 94 -1.00 0.99 3.85
C PRO A 94 -2.00 2.16 3.83
N GLU A 95 -1.50 3.40 3.74
CA GLU A 95 -2.23 4.69 3.71
C GLU A 95 -2.98 5.06 4.98
N HIS A 96 -3.65 4.12 5.63
CA HIS A 96 -4.37 4.34 6.89
C HIS A 96 -4.55 3.03 7.68
N THR A 97 -4.96 3.11 8.95
CA THR A 97 -5.33 1.93 9.76
C THR A 97 -6.84 1.71 9.78
N GLU A 98 -7.59 2.81 9.83
CA GLU A 98 -9.05 2.80 9.98
C GLU A 98 -9.78 2.33 8.71
N GLU A 99 -10.58 1.26 8.85
CA GLU A 99 -11.38 0.64 7.78
C GLU A 99 -12.23 1.63 6.99
N LYS A 100 -12.88 2.57 7.67
CA LYS A 100 -13.76 3.53 6.99
C LYS A 100 -12.99 4.47 6.06
N VAL A 101 -11.76 4.83 6.44
CA VAL A 101 -10.88 5.69 5.64
C VAL A 101 -10.25 4.88 4.51
N LEU A 102 -9.81 3.65 4.79
CA LEU A 102 -9.29 2.74 3.76
C LEU A 102 -10.33 2.47 2.67
N LYS A 103 -11.60 2.29 3.04
CA LYS A 103 -12.71 2.12 2.08
C LYS A 103 -12.92 3.36 1.22
N SER A 104 -12.84 4.57 1.77
CA SER A 104 -12.93 5.80 0.95
C SER A 104 -11.73 5.98 0.03
N MET A 105 -10.57 5.43 0.39
CA MET A 105 -9.36 5.38 -0.44
C MET A 105 -9.37 4.26 -1.51
N GLY A 106 -10.31 3.30 -1.43
CA GLY A 106 -10.29 2.10 -2.28
C GLY A 106 -9.13 1.15 -1.95
N LYS A 107 -8.71 1.10 -0.68
CA LYS A 107 -7.62 0.28 -0.16
C LYS A 107 -8.16 -0.91 0.67
N PRO A 108 -7.45 -2.06 0.67
CA PRO A 108 -7.82 -3.20 1.51
C PRO A 108 -7.66 -2.87 3.00
N SER A 109 -8.13 -3.78 3.85
CA SER A 109 -7.97 -3.69 5.30
C SER A 109 -6.52 -3.55 5.74
N PHE A 110 -6.30 -2.87 6.86
CA PHE A 110 -4.98 -2.77 7.50
C PHE A 110 -4.42 -4.15 7.94
N LYS A 111 -5.29 -5.15 8.15
CA LYS A 111 -4.88 -6.54 8.41
C LYS A 111 -3.93 -7.09 7.36
N LEU A 112 -4.06 -6.63 6.12
CA LEU A 112 -3.16 -7.05 5.06
C LEU A 112 -1.72 -6.53 5.27
N PHE A 113 -1.57 -5.33 5.84
CA PHE A 113 -0.27 -4.82 6.25
C PHE A 113 0.30 -5.62 7.44
N GLU A 114 -0.52 -6.02 8.41
CA GLU A 114 -0.09 -6.91 9.50
C GLU A 114 0.48 -8.22 8.95
N ARG A 115 -0.23 -8.83 7.97
CA ARG A 115 0.26 -10.04 7.30
C ARG A 115 1.56 -9.81 6.57
N LEU A 116 1.69 -8.70 5.84
CA LEU A 116 2.93 -8.35 5.16
C LEU A 116 4.08 -8.18 6.16
N LYS A 117 3.84 -7.48 7.28
CA LYS A 117 4.84 -7.27 8.32
C LYS A 117 5.33 -8.61 8.88
N PHE A 118 4.42 -9.53 9.15
CA PHE A 118 4.77 -10.88 9.61
C PHE A 118 5.69 -11.61 8.63
N GLU A 119 5.37 -11.61 7.33
CA GLU A 119 6.22 -12.22 6.30
C GLU A 119 7.57 -11.51 6.16
N PHE A 120 7.58 -10.18 6.24
CA PHE A 120 8.79 -9.36 6.21
C PHE A 120 9.72 -9.70 7.37
N ASP A 121 9.22 -9.68 8.61
CA ASP A 121 10.01 -9.96 9.81
C ASP A 121 10.61 -11.37 9.74
N LYS A 122 9.84 -12.35 9.24
CA LYS A 122 10.30 -13.73 9.03
C LYS A 122 11.45 -13.81 8.03
N ILE A 123 11.35 -13.12 6.88
CA ILE A 123 12.42 -13.11 5.87
C ILE A 123 13.67 -12.42 6.42
N VAL A 124 13.51 -11.26 7.05
CA VAL A 124 14.61 -10.49 7.64
C VAL A 124 15.37 -11.29 8.70
N SER A 125 14.64 -11.98 9.59
CA SER A 125 15.24 -12.82 10.62
C SER A 125 15.97 -14.03 10.03
N ASN A 126 15.36 -14.74 9.08
CA ASN A 126 15.97 -15.93 8.45
C ASN A 126 17.22 -15.59 7.64
N SER A 127 17.28 -14.39 7.08
CA SER A 127 18.37 -13.95 6.20
C SER A 127 19.38 -13.05 6.93
N ASN A 128 19.25 -12.90 8.26
CA ASN A 128 20.10 -12.09 9.12
C ASN A 128 20.31 -10.66 8.60
N LEU A 129 19.21 -10.04 8.14
CA LEU A 129 19.21 -8.67 7.60
C LEU A 129 18.84 -7.66 8.69
N ASN A 130 19.35 -6.44 8.56
CA ASN A 130 18.95 -5.30 9.41
C ASN A 130 17.94 -4.39 8.70
N HIS A 131 17.07 -4.98 7.86
CA HIS A 131 16.09 -4.20 7.10
C HIS A 131 14.91 -3.82 7.97
N VAL A 132 14.36 -2.63 7.72
CA VAL A 132 13.19 -2.12 8.43
C VAL A 132 12.07 -1.83 7.44
N ILE A 133 10.84 -2.19 7.83
CA ILE A 133 9.64 -1.80 7.10
C ILE A 133 9.28 -0.35 7.44
N VAL A 134 8.96 0.44 6.42
CA VAL A 134 8.61 1.86 6.58
C VAL A 134 7.25 2.11 5.91
N PRO A 135 6.17 2.23 6.69
CA PRO A 135 4.84 2.52 6.18
C PRO A 135 4.66 4.02 5.87
N TYR A 136 3.95 4.30 4.78
CA TYR A 136 3.45 5.64 4.43
C TYR A 136 1.97 5.76 4.80
N PHE A 137 1.63 6.88 5.44
CA PHE A 137 0.25 7.20 5.82
C PHE A 137 -0.20 8.53 5.21
N ILE A 138 -1.50 8.64 4.95
CA ILE A 138 -2.13 9.84 4.42
C ILE A 138 -3.02 10.47 5.50
N SER A 139 -2.74 11.71 5.89
CA SER A 139 -3.61 12.51 6.75
C SER A 139 -4.63 13.30 5.95
N SER A 140 -5.74 13.69 6.58
CA SER A 140 -6.73 14.65 6.03
C SER A 140 -7.36 14.25 4.69
N HIS A 141 -7.32 12.97 4.35
CA HIS A 141 -8.08 12.41 3.22
C HIS A 141 -9.61 12.53 3.48
N PRO A 142 -10.46 12.70 2.45
CA PRO A 142 -11.91 12.70 2.65
C PRO A 142 -12.44 11.47 3.41
N GLY A 143 -13.12 11.72 4.53
CA GLY A 143 -13.59 10.70 5.47
C GLY A 143 -12.65 10.44 6.66
N CYS A 144 -11.46 11.05 6.67
CA CYS A 144 -10.48 11.00 7.77
C CYS A 144 -10.68 12.18 8.73
N SER A 145 -11.07 11.89 9.97
CA SER A 145 -11.22 12.87 11.04
C SER A 145 -9.99 12.92 11.96
N MET A 146 -9.94 13.90 12.86
CA MET A 146 -8.88 13.98 13.87
C MET A 146 -8.76 12.71 14.72
N GLU A 147 -9.90 12.11 15.07
CA GLU A 147 -9.94 10.91 15.90
C GLU A 147 -9.41 9.68 15.14
N ASP A 148 -9.61 9.63 13.81
CA ASP A 148 -9.04 8.57 12.98
C ASP A 148 -7.51 8.64 12.96
N MET A 149 -6.95 9.85 12.88
CA MET A 149 -5.50 10.05 12.93
C MET A 149 -4.93 9.73 14.31
N LYS A 150 -5.67 10.01 15.39
CA LYS A 150 -5.29 9.62 16.75
C LYS A 150 -5.25 8.10 16.90
N ARG A 151 -6.28 7.38 16.41
CA ARG A 151 -6.31 5.91 16.39
C ARG A 151 -5.17 5.32 15.55
N LEU A 152 -4.89 5.91 14.39
CA LEU A 152 -3.75 5.54 13.54
C LEU A 152 -2.44 5.64 14.33
N ALA A 153 -2.17 6.79 14.95
CA ALA A 153 -0.93 7.03 15.69
C ALA A 153 -0.75 6.11 16.90
N LEU A 154 -1.85 5.66 17.52
CA LEU A 154 -1.85 4.76 18.68
C LEU A 154 -1.93 3.27 18.30
N ASN A 155 -1.94 2.92 17.00
CA ASN A 155 -2.10 1.54 16.58
C ASN A 155 -0.94 0.65 17.08
N PRO A 156 -1.21 -0.43 17.84
CA PRO A 156 -0.17 -1.28 18.43
C PRO A 156 0.78 -1.94 17.42
N VAL A 157 0.30 -2.23 16.20
CA VAL A 157 1.11 -2.84 15.12
C VAL A 157 2.24 -1.90 14.68
N LEU A 158 2.02 -0.59 14.83
CA LEU A 158 2.99 0.44 14.48
C LEU A 158 4.01 0.71 15.58
N LYS A 159 3.87 0.06 16.74
CA LYS A 159 4.86 0.16 17.82
C LYS A 159 6.22 -0.26 17.31
N ASN A 160 7.24 0.56 17.56
CA ASN A 160 8.63 0.38 17.09
C ASN A 160 8.81 0.42 15.56
N ILE A 161 7.79 0.79 14.79
CA ILE A 161 7.93 1.08 13.37
C ILE A 161 8.17 2.58 13.23
N ARG A 162 9.11 2.97 12.36
CA ARG A 162 9.32 4.37 12.03
C ARG A 162 8.17 4.88 11.16
N THR A 163 7.32 5.73 11.72
CA THR A 163 6.10 6.25 11.07
C THR A 163 6.21 7.72 10.63
N GLU A 164 7.42 8.27 10.52
CA GLU A 164 7.65 9.69 10.17
C GLU A 164 7.17 10.09 8.76
N GLN A 165 6.70 9.13 7.95
CA GLN A 165 6.23 9.34 6.58
C GLN A 165 4.71 9.48 6.53
N VAL A 166 4.22 10.56 7.17
CA VAL A 166 2.83 10.99 7.05
C VAL A 166 2.73 12.15 6.07
N GLN A 167 2.04 11.92 4.97
CA GLN A 167 1.79 12.91 3.93
C GLN A 167 0.37 13.45 4.06
N ASP A 168 0.25 14.76 3.94
CA ASP A 168 -1.07 15.40 3.91
C ASP A 168 -1.74 15.15 2.56
N PHE A 169 -3.03 14.83 2.58
CA PHE A 169 -3.80 14.65 1.35
C PHE A 169 -3.78 15.94 0.53
N THR A 170 -3.30 15.80 -0.70
CA THR A 170 -3.26 16.86 -1.71
C THR A 170 -4.19 16.45 -2.84
N PRO A 171 -5.27 17.20 -3.12
CA PRO A 171 -6.19 16.86 -4.20
C PRO A 171 -5.46 16.95 -5.55
N THR A 172 -5.34 15.82 -6.23
CA THR A 172 -4.80 15.72 -7.59
C THR A 172 -5.93 15.57 -8.62
N PRO A 173 -5.80 16.15 -9.83
CA PRO A 173 -6.81 16.01 -10.87
C PRO A 173 -7.15 14.55 -11.19
N MET A 174 -8.36 14.32 -11.71
CA MET A 174 -8.83 13.01 -12.17
C MET A 174 -8.89 11.90 -11.09
N THR A 175 -9.01 12.26 -9.81
CA THR A 175 -9.22 11.29 -8.73
C THR A 175 -10.56 11.46 -8.04
N ARG A 176 -11.16 10.35 -7.61
CA ARG A 176 -12.39 10.32 -6.80
C ARG A 176 -12.21 11.06 -5.48
N SER A 177 -11.04 10.91 -4.85
CA SER A 177 -10.69 11.59 -3.62
C SER A 177 -10.72 13.11 -3.81
N SER A 178 -10.27 13.64 -4.95
CA SER A 178 -10.36 15.07 -5.23
C SER A 178 -11.78 15.55 -5.44
N VAL A 179 -12.61 14.77 -6.15
CA VAL A 179 -14.05 15.08 -6.26
C VAL A 179 -14.67 15.16 -4.87
N ALA A 180 -14.44 14.15 -4.02
CA ALA A 180 -14.92 14.14 -2.65
C ALA A 180 -14.40 15.31 -1.81
N PHE A 181 -13.13 15.68 -1.99
CA PHE A 181 -12.52 16.83 -1.32
C PHE A 181 -13.18 18.16 -1.69
N TYR A 182 -13.50 18.38 -2.97
CA TYR A 182 -14.11 19.63 -3.40
C TYR A 182 -15.62 19.66 -3.15
N SER A 183 -16.35 18.58 -3.43
CA SER A 183 -17.81 18.53 -3.30
C SER A 183 -18.29 18.29 -1.86
N GLY A 184 -17.45 17.67 -1.01
CA GLY A 184 -17.91 17.13 0.27
C GLY A 184 -18.82 15.91 0.13
N ILE A 185 -18.87 15.28 -1.05
CA ILE A 185 -19.72 14.13 -1.36
C ILE A 185 -18.83 12.99 -1.88
N ASP A 186 -18.98 11.80 -1.31
CA ASP A 186 -18.37 10.59 -1.87
C ASP A 186 -19.02 10.27 -3.22
N PRO A 187 -18.30 10.32 -4.35
CA PRO A 187 -18.87 10.14 -5.68
C PRO A 187 -19.42 8.73 -5.94
N LYS A 188 -19.05 7.74 -5.11
CA LYS A 188 -19.55 6.37 -5.22
C LYS A 188 -20.86 6.17 -4.49
N THR A 189 -20.98 6.73 -3.29
CA THR A 189 -22.15 6.53 -2.43
C THR A 189 -23.16 7.67 -2.52
N LEU A 190 -22.76 8.80 -3.11
CA LEU A 190 -23.52 10.06 -3.17
C LEU A 190 -23.90 10.62 -1.79
N LYS A 191 -23.19 10.19 -0.74
CA LYS A 191 -23.39 10.66 0.63
C LYS A 191 -22.37 11.72 0.99
N ASN A 192 -22.75 12.61 1.90
CA ASN A 192 -21.84 13.58 2.48
C ASN A 192 -20.65 12.86 3.14
N THR A 193 -19.45 13.38 2.91
CA THR A 193 -18.21 12.93 3.53
C THR A 193 -17.51 14.09 4.21
N PHE A 194 -16.87 13.80 5.34
CA PHE A 194 -16.10 14.79 6.06
C PHE A 194 -14.85 15.17 5.26
N VAL A 195 -14.56 16.47 5.17
CA VAL A 195 -13.35 16.99 4.54
C VAL A 195 -12.73 18.03 5.45
N GLU A 196 -11.48 17.79 5.85
CA GLU A 196 -10.73 18.79 6.61
C GLU A 196 -10.09 19.81 5.66
N ARG A 197 -10.57 21.05 5.72
CA ARG A 197 -10.07 22.17 4.92
C ARG A 197 -9.31 23.20 5.74
N ASP A 198 -9.43 23.16 7.06
CA ASP A 198 -8.70 24.05 7.94
C ASP A 198 -7.23 23.63 8.02
N LEU A 199 -6.33 24.47 7.50
CA LEU A 199 -4.89 24.22 7.47
C LEU A 199 -4.30 23.92 8.86
N LYS A 200 -4.78 24.59 9.92
CA LYS A 200 -4.30 24.33 11.29
C LYS A 200 -4.72 22.93 11.75
N LYS A 201 -5.94 22.50 11.42
CA LYS A 201 -6.40 21.14 11.77
C LYS A 201 -5.69 20.06 10.95
N LYS A 202 -5.39 20.31 9.67
CA LYS A 202 -4.56 19.39 8.86
C LYS A 202 -3.16 19.23 9.47
N GLN A 203 -2.54 20.33 9.89
CA GLN A 203 -1.25 20.29 10.60
C GLN A 203 -1.33 19.54 11.93
N GLN A 204 -2.41 19.75 12.71
CA GLN A 204 -2.63 19.04 13.97
C GLN A 204 -2.77 17.53 13.76
N GLN A 205 -3.52 17.08 12.75
CA GLN A 205 -3.63 15.67 12.37
C GLN A 205 -2.26 15.04 12.09
N LYS A 206 -1.42 15.76 11.34
CA LYS A 206 -0.07 15.31 11.03
C LYS A 206 0.82 15.26 12.28
N SER A 207 0.63 16.17 13.24
CA SER A 207 1.48 16.32 14.43
C SER A 207 1.53 15.09 15.34
N PHE A 208 0.53 14.20 15.30
CA PHE A 208 0.53 12.98 16.12
C PHE A 208 1.74 12.06 15.88
N PHE A 209 2.41 12.17 14.73
CA PHE A 209 3.55 11.34 14.34
C PHE A 209 4.91 12.02 14.59
N TYR A 210 4.91 13.31 14.94
CA TYR A 210 6.13 14.11 15.13
C TYR A 210 6.30 14.60 16.56
N LYS A 211 5.26 14.49 17.40
CA LYS A 211 5.38 14.71 18.84
C LYS A 211 6.16 13.54 19.45
N LYS A 212 7.49 13.64 19.43
CA LYS A 212 8.35 12.85 20.30
C LYS A 212 8.06 13.27 21.74
N ASN A 213 7.68 12.31 22.58
CA ASN A 213 7.98 12.40 24.01
C ASN A 213 9.49 12.21 24.19
#